data_AF-A0AAD4CS83-F1
#
_entry.id   AF-A0AAD4CS83-F1
#
_cell.length_a   1.000
_cell.length_b   1.000
_cell.length_c   1.000
_cell.angle_alpha   90.00
_cell.angle_beta   90.00
_cell.angle_gamma   90.00
#
_symmetry.space_group_name_H-M   'P 1'
#
loop_
_entity.id
_entity.type
_entity.pdbx_description
1 polymer ?
#
loop_
_entity_poly.entity_id
_entity_poly.type
_entity_poly.pdbx_seq_one_letter_code
_entity_poly.pdbx_strand_id
1 'polypeptide(L)'
;MTLPVAVGVFVFFFLPSYPQNAGWLTAEEKEFHLRQLGANSSSREDKLTWQEAKKTLCTGRLYLHYITYFANSAGVASLSLFSPTITAGLGYKDLQAQLFTVPPYAVAYVVTLGLAWLSDRLKVRGLIASGSSAMASIAFLVQACLPAHAYTARYIFLIIATTGVFGGLPSLNAWVGDNVQSTTASSLTTALNIAFSGPGQIIGVWIYRAQDAPSYRLGHAVNAAMSFTAAVLAFVLTVYYRRLNQKMAGTGQTLWVV
;
A
#
# COMPACT_ATOMS: atom_id res chain seq x y z
N MET A 1 -5.84 -22.26 -1.85
CA MET A 1 -6.88 -21.62 -2.69
C MET A 1 -8.32 -21.83 -2.18
N THR A 2 -8.58 -22.65 -1.17
CA THR A 2 -9.94 -22.91 -0.65
C THR A 2 -10.46 -21.83 0.31
N LEU A 3 -9.59 -21.24 1.14
CA LEU A 3 -9.98 -20.21 2.11
C LEU A 3 -10.57 -18.93 1.46
N PRO A 4 -9.95 -18.33 0.41
CA PRO A 4 -10.51 -17.14 -0.23
C PRO A 4 -11.88 -17.41 -0.88
N VAL A 5 -12.08 -18.62 -1.42
CA VAL A 5 -13.35 -19.02 -2.03
C VAL A 5 -14.44 -19.16 -0.96
N ALA A 6 -14.14 -19.82 0.16
CA ALA A 6 -15.07 -19.95 1.28
C ALA A 6 -15.45 -18.58 1.86
N VAL A 7 -14.47 -17.69 2.06
CA VAL A 7 -14.72 -16.31 2.50
C VAL A 7 -15.55 -15.55 1.47
N GLY A 8 -15.27 -15.71 0.16
CA GLY A 8 -16.04 -15.09 -0.90
C GLY A 8 -17.52 -15.51 -0.92
N VAL A 9 -17.80 -16.81 -0.75
CA VAL A 9 -19.18 -17.32 -0.62
C VAL A 9 -19.84 -16.73 0.62
N PHE A 10 -19.16 -16.69 1.75
CA PHE A 10 -19.69 -16.10 2.98
C PHE A 10 -20.03 -14.60 2.80
N VAL A 11 -19.12 -13.83 2.21
CA VAL A 11 -19.31 -12.40 1.94
C VAL A 11 -20.49 -12.18 0.97
N PHE A 12 -20.67 -13.03 -0.04
CA PHE A 12 -21.79 -12.92 -0.98
C PHE A 12 -23.16 -13.01 -0.29
N PHE A 13 -23.30 -13.85 0.75
CA PHE A 13 -24.55 -14.00 1.48
C PHE A 13 -24.73 -12.95 2.60
N PHE A 14 -23.65 -12.51 3.24
CA PHE A 14 -23.73 -11.69 4.45
C PHE A 14 -23.42 -10.20 4.27
N LEU A 15 -22.82 -9.77 3.16
CA LEU A 15 -22.43 -8.37 2.94
C LEU A 15 -23.51 -7.61 2.14
N PRO A 16 -24.37 -6.80 2.78
CA PRO A 16 -25.36 -6.00 2.07
C PRO A 16 -24.65 -4.91 1.25
N SER A 17 -25.15 -4.65 0.04
CA SER A 17 -24.54 -3.66 -0.88
C SER A 17 -24.60 -2.22 -0.37
N TYR A 18 -25.54 -1.91 0.53
CA TYR A 18 -25.71 -0.62 1.20
C TYR A 18 -26.24 -0.83 2.62
N PRO A 19 -25.93 0.05 3.59
CA PRO A 19 -26.44 -0.05 4.97
C PRO A 19 -27.98 -0.16 5.03
N GLN A 20 -28.66 0.47 4.07
CA GLN A 20 -30.11 0.46 3.91
C GLN A 20 -30.67 -0.96 3.74
N ASN A 21 -29.95 -1.81 3.01
CA ASN A 21 -30.33 -3.18 2.66
C ASN A 21 -29.94 -4.21 3.73
N ALA A 22 -29.23 -3.80 4.78
CA ALA A 22 -28.88 -4.70 5.87
C ALA A 22 -30.14 -5.06 6.67
N GLY A 23 -30.56 -6.32 6.61
CA GLY A 23 -31.69 -6.82 7.42
C GLY A 23 -31.38 -6.90 8.92
N TRP A 24 -30.11 -6.83 9.30
CA TRP A 24 -29.62 -7.01 10.66
C TRP A 24 -29.28 -5.70 11.40
N LEU A 25 -29.31 -4.55 10.72
CA LEU A 25 -29.09 -3.24 11.34
C LEU A 25 -30.42 -2.63 11.81
N THR A 26 -30.42 -2.05 13.00
CA THR A 26 -31.52 -1.23 13.50
C THR A 26 -31.65 0.08 12.70
N ALA A 27 -32.81 0.75 12.78
CA ALA A 27 -33.03 2.00 12.07
C ALA A 27 -32.03 3.11 12.49
N GLU A 28 -31.69 3.17 13.79
CA GLU A 28 -30.71 4.10 14.33
C GLU A 28 -29.29 3.82 13.82
N GLU A 29 -28.87 2.55 13.75
CA GLU A 29 -27.57 2.18 13.20
C GLU A 29 -27.49 2.48 11.69
N LYS A 30 -28.57 2.22 10.95
CA LYS A 30 -28.66 2.58 9.52
C LYS A 30 -28.50 4.08 9.32
N GLU A 31 -29.17 4.88 10.13
CA GLU A 31 -29.07 6.34 10.06
C GLU A 31 -27.67 6.82 10.46
N PHE A 32 -27.06 6.24 11.50
CA PHE A 32 -25.69 6.52 11.90
C PHE A 32 -24.69 6.23 10.76
N HIS A 33 -24.81 5.07 10.11
CA HIS A 33 -23.95 4.71 8.98
C HIS A 33 -24.18 5.59 7.74
N LEU A 34 -25.43 5.98 7.47
CA LEU A 34 -25.74 6.93 6.40
C LEU A 34 -25.15 8.32 6.67
N ARG A 35 -25.21 8.79 7.93
CA ARG A 35 -24.56 10.05 8.33
C ARG A 35 -23.04 9.96 8.21
N GLN A 36 -22.44 8.81 8.49
CA GLN A 36 -21.00 8.58 8.40
C GLN A 36 -20.50 8.56 6.94
N LEU A 37 -21.32 8.07 6.01
CA LEU A 37 -21.07 8.11 4.57
C LEU A 37 -21.05 9.56 4.03
N GLY A 38 -21.75 10.48 4.71
CA GLY A 38 -21.72 11.93 4.43
C GLY A 38 -22.49 12.34 3.17
N ALA A 39 -22.67 13.64 2.98
CA ALA A 39 -23.43 14.20 1.85
C ALA A 39 -22.84 13.91 0.45
N ASN A 40 -21.60 13.44 0.39
CA ASN A 40 -20.90 13.13 -0.86
C ASN A 40 -20.88 11.62 -1.19
N SER A 41 -21.52 10.77 -0.37
CA SER A 41 -21.64 9.36 -0.71
C SER A 41 -22.57 9.19 -1.90
N SER A 42 -22.08 8.53 -2.95
CA SER A 42 -22.89 8.14 -4.10
C SER A 42 -24.11 7.35 -3.63
N SER A 43 -25.30 7.83 -3.98
CA SER A 43 -26.53 7.06 -3.86
C SER A 43 -26.49 5.87 -4.83
N ARG A 44 -27.40 4.89 -4.66
CA ARG A 44 -27.52 3.71 -5.53
C ARG A 44 -27.67 4.06 -7.03
N GLU A 45 -28.07 5.30 -7.34
CA GLU A 45 -28.33 5.79 -8.70
C GLU A 45 -27.17 6.57 -9.32
N ASP A 46 -26.13 6.93 -8.54
CA ASP A 46 -25.00 7.72 -9.01
C ASP A 46 -24.01 6.87 -9.82
N LYS A 47 -24.28 6.75 -11.12
CA LYS A 47 -23.37 6.13 -12.09
C LYS A 47 -22.19 7.06 -12.37
N LEU A 48 -21.00 6.48 -12.57
CA LEU A 48 -19.82 7.22 -13.00
C LEU A 48 -20.13 7.93 -14.32
N THR A 49 -20.20 9.26 -14.30
CA THR A 49 -20.33 10.02 -15.54
C THR A 49 -18.97 10.10 -16.23
N TRP A 50 -18.95 10.11 -17.57
CA TRP A 50 -17.71 10.28 -18.32
C TRP A 50 -17.00 11.60 -17.98
N GLN A 51 -17.76 12.64 -17.64
CA GLN A 51 -17.22 13.92 -17.22
C GLN A 51 -16.44 13.80 -15.89
N GLU A 52 -16.99 13.11 -14.89
CA GLU A 52 -16.29 12.83 -13.63
C GLU A 52 -15.09 11.92 -13.82
N ALA A 53 -15.21 10.89 -14.66
CA ALA A 53 -14.10 10.02 -15.02
C ALA A 53 -12.95 10.81 -15.66
N LYS A 54 -13.26 11.66 -16.65
CA LYS A 54 -12.28 12.53 -17.31
C LYS A 54 -11.64 13.52 -16.34
N LYS A 55 -12.44 14.15 -15.46
CA LYS A 55 -11.93 15.06 -14.42
C LYS A 55 -10.96 14.33 -13.49
N THR A 56 -11.33 13.13 -13.05
CA THR A 56 -10.49 12.28 -12.18
C THR A 56 -9.19 11.90 -12.88
N LEU A 57 -9.27 11.42 -14.13
CA LEU A 57 -8.10 11.06 -14.94
C LEU A 57 -7.16 12.24 -15.18
N CYS A 58 -7.68 13.44 -15.45
CA CYS A 58 -6.85 14.62 -15.70
C CYS A 58 -6.34 15.31 -14.41
N THR A 59 -6.63 14.78 -13.23
CA THR A 59 -6.21 15.41 -11.97
C THR A 59 -4.74 15.10 -11.69
N GLY A 60 -3.87 16.10 -11.91
CA GLY A 60 -2.41 16.00 -11.72
C GLY A 60 -1.95 15.39 -10.39
N ARG A 61 -2.62 15.70 -9.27
CA ARG A 61 -2.24 15.19 -7.93
C ARG A 61 -2.36 13.66 -7.80
N LEU A 62 -3.25 13.03 -8.58
CA LEU A 62 -3.48 11.58 -8.52
C LEU A 62 -2.34 10.82 -9.21
N TYR A 63 -1.69 11.42 -10.21
CA TYR A 63 -0.52 10.81 -10.85
C TYR A 63 0.64 10.63 -9.87
N LEU A 64 0.84 11.56 -8.92
CA LEU A 64 1.85 11.38 -7.88
C LEU A 64 1.52 10.18 -6.98
N HIS A 65 0.25 9.94 -6.65
CA HIS A 65 -0.16 8.73 -5.93
C HIS A 65 0.15 7.47 -6.74
N TYR A 66 -0.19 7.46 -8.03
CA TYR A 66 0.06 6.31 -8.91
C TYR A 66 1.54 6.00 -9.07
N ILE A 67 2.39 7.03 -9.24
CA ILE A 67 3.85 6.85 -9.33
C ILE A 67 4.42 6.34 -8.00
N THR A 68 3.91 6.84 -6.87
CA THR A 68 4.31 6.36 -5.54
C THR A 68 3.96 4.87 -5.36
N TYR A 69 2.74 4.47 -5.78
CA TYR A 69 2.28 3.09 -5.72
C TYR A 69 3.08 2.16 -6.67
N PHE A 70 3.38 2.63 -7.88
CA PHE A 70 4.26 1.97 -8.85
C PHE A 70 5.67 1.75 -8.27
N ALA A 71 6.26 2.77 -7.63
CA ALA A 71 7.59 2.64 -7.06
C ALA A 71 7.62 1.64 -5.90
N ASN A 72 6.57 1.61 -5.06
CA ASN A 72 6.49 0.65 -3.96
C ASN A 72 6.23 -0.80 -4.44
N SER A 73 5.53 -0.99 -5.56
CA SER A 73 5.16 -2.33 -6.05
C SER A 73 6.35 -3.15 -6.55
N ALA A 74 7.47 -2.51 -6.95
CA ALA A 74 8.72 -3.19 -7.25
C ALA A 74 9.26 -3.98 -6.04
N GLY A 75 9.20 -3.38 -4.85
CA GLY A 75 9.59 -4.04 -3.60
C GLY A 75 8.71 -5.23 -3.27
N VAL A 76 7.39 -5.12 -3.49
CA VAL A 76 6.41 -6.19 -3.22
C VAL A 76 6.73 -7.43 -4.05
N ALA A 77 6.90 -7.26 -5.36
CA ALA A 77 7.21 -8.37 -6.26
C ALA A 77 8.58 -8.99 -5.96
N SER A 78 9.58 -8.13 -5.72
CA SER A 78 10.95 -8.56 -5.39
C SER A 78 10.98 -9.44 -4.15
N LEU A 79 10.38 -8.98 -3.05
CA LEU A 79 10.37 -9.73 -1.79
C LEU A 79 9.59 -11.04 -1.92
N SER A 80 8.48 -11.04 -2.64
CA SER A 80 7.66 -12.25 -2.85
C SER A 80 8.44 -13.35 -3.57
N LEU A 81 9.24 -12.97 -4.58
CA LEU A 81 9.98 -13.93 -5.40
C LEU A 81 11.36 -14.30 -4.85
N PHE A 82 12.05 -13.36 -4.20
CA PHE A 82 13.46 -13.54 -3.81
C PHE A 82 13.68 -13.76 -2.32
N SER A 83 12.67 -13.61 -1.46
CA SER A 83 12.80 -13.99 -0.04
C SER A 83 13.28 -15.44 0.15
N PRO A 84 12.74 -16.45 -0.57
CA PRO A 84 13.21 -17.83 -0.44
C PRO A 84 14.69 -18.01 -0.83
N THR A 85 15.15 -17.28 -1.85
CA THR A 85 16.55 -17.32 -2.30
C THR A 85 17.50 -16.75 -1.25
N ILE A 86 17.09 -15.66 -0.57
CA ILE A 86 17.87 -15.07 0.52
C ILE A 86 17.90 -15.99 1.74
N THR A 87 16.77 -16.63 2.09
CA THR A 87 16.72 -17.56 3.24
C THR A 87 17.44 -18.87 2.99
N ALA A 88 17.49 -19.37 1.75
CA ALA A 88 18.30 -20.54 1.39
C ALA A 88 19.80 -20.32 1.62
N GLY A 89 20.28 -19.07 1.52
CA GLY A 89 21.67 -18.71 1.83
C GLY A 89 22.07 -18.95 3.29
N LEU A 90 21.12 -19.08 4.23
CA LEU A 90 21.38 -19.33 5.65
C LEU A 90 21.86 -20.77 5.95
N GLY A 91 21.95 -21.64 4.94
CA GLY A 91 22.43 -23.02 5.09
C GLY A 91 21.34 -24.03 5.46
N TYR A 92 20.07 -23.61 5.57
CA TYR A 92 18.92 -24.49 5.75
C TYR A 92 18.47 -25.09 4.40
N LYS A 93 17.96 -26.32 4.42
CA LYS A 93 17.47 -27.04 3.23
C LYS A 93 15.97 -27.30 3.30
N ASP A 94 15.35 -27.45 2.13
CA ASP A 94 13.97 -27.93 1.93
C ASP A 94 12.93 -27.19 2.79
N LEU A 95 12.16 -27.92 3.61
CA LEU A 95 11.09 -27.39 4.43
C LEU A 95 11.59 -26.34 5.44
N GLN A 96 12.79 -26.51 6.00
CA GLN A 96 13.33 -25.56 6.95
C GLN A 96 13.60 -24.20 6.28
N ALA A 97 14.18 -24.18 5.08
CA ALA A 97 14.42 -22.94 4.34
C ALA A 97 13.13 -22.17 4.01
N GLN A 98 12.06 -22.90 3.70
CA GLN A 98 10.73 -22.31 3.44
C GLN A 98 10.11 -21.75 4.73
N LEU A 99 10.24 -22.45 5.87
CA LEU A 99 9.75 -21.96 7.15
C LEU A 99 10.41 -20.63 7.54
N PHE A 100 11.69 -20.42 7.21
CA PHE A 100 12.37 -19.15 7.45
C PHE A 100 11.86 -17.98 6.59
N THR A 101 11.03 -18.21 5.57
CA THR A 101 10.36 -17.13 4.84
C THR A 101 9.14 -16.60 5.60
N VAL A 102 8.58 -17.36 6.54
CA VAL A 102 7.36 -16.98 7.28
C VAL A 102 7.59 -15.79 8.23
N PRO A 103 8.67 -15.73 9.03
CA PRO A 103 8.86 -14.63 9.99
C PRO A 103 8.88 -13.22 9.37
N PRO A 104 9.56 -12.95 8.23
CA PRO A 104 9.47 -11.66 7.56
C PRO A 104 8.03 -11.20 7.28
N TYR A 105 7.18 -12.10 6.77
CA TYR A 105 5.79 -11.79 6.48
C TYR A 105 4.91 -11.71 7.74
N ALA A 106 5.18 -12.53 8.75
CA ALA A 106 4.45 -12.49 10.02
C ALA A 106 4.69 -11.18 10.78
N VAL A 107 5.95 -10.72 10.85
CA VAL A 107 6.29 -9.42 11.44
C VAL A 107 5.67 -8.29 10.62
N ALA A 108 5.80 -8.34 9.29
CA ALA A 108 5.20 -7.35 8.42
C ALA A 108 3.68 -7.27 8.61
N TYR A 109 2.99 -8.39 8.78
CA TYR A 109 1.55 -8.43 9.04
C TYR A 109 1.17 -7.67 10.31
N VAL A 110 1.81 -7.98 11.44
CA VAL A 110 1.52 -7.34 12.74
C VAL A 110 1.80 -5.84 12.69
N VAL A 111 2.93 -5.45 12.12
CA VAL A 111 3.31 -4.03 12.01
C VAL A 111 2.39 -3.30 11.03
N THR A 112 2.00 -3.91 9.91
CA THR A 112 1.07 -3.33 8.95
C THR A 112 -0.28 -3.04 9.59
N LEU A 113 -0.81 -3.94 10.42
CA LEU A 113 -2.03 -3.70 11.18
C LEU A 113 -1.89 -2.54 12.17
N GLY A 114 -0.78 -2.50 12.91
CA GLY A 114 -0.49 -1.41 13.84
C GLY A 114 -0.38 -0.05 13.15
N LEU A 115 0.33 0.00 12.02
CA LEU A 115 0.48 1.21 11.21
C LEU A 115 -0.84 1.64 10.56
N ALA A 116 -1.65 0.70 10.05
CA ALA A 116 -2.97 1.01 9.52
C ALA A 116 -3.89 1.59 10.59
N TRP A 117 -3.94 0.97 11.78
CA TRP A 117 -4.70 1.47 12.91
C TRP A 117 -4.23 2.87 13.35
N LEU A 118 -2.91 3.08 13.43
CA LEU A 118 -2.32 4.38 13.76
C LEU A 118 -2.64 5.43 12.68
N SER A 119 -2.60 5.03 11.41
CA SER A 119 -2.93 5.86 10.26
C SER A 119 -4.36 6.37 10.32
N ASP A 120 -5.30 5.50 10.66
CA ASP A 120 -6.72 5.83 10.75
C ASP A 120 -7.02 6.68 11.99
N ARG A 121 -6.37 6.39 13.12
CA ARG A 121 -6.50 7.16 14.37
C ARG A 121 -5.97 8.59 14.24
N LEU A 122 -4.78 8.75 13.66
CA LEU A 122 -4.10 10.05 13.57
C LEU A 122 -4.41 10.82 12.29
N LYS A 123 -5.03 10.17 11.29
CA LYS A 123 -5.29 10.74 9.95
C LYS A 123 -4.03 11.31 9.28
N VAL A 124 -2.91 10.59 9.42
CA VAL A 124 -1.58 10.94 8.88
C VAL A 124 -1.10 9.89 7.88
N ARG A 125 -1.95 9.58 6.89
CA ARG A 125 -1.71 8.51 5.92
C ARG A 125 -0.41 8.73 5.15
N GLY A 126 -0.13 9.96 4.73
CA GLY A 126 1.06 10.28 3.95
C GLY A 126 2.36 10.13 4.73
N LEU A 127 2.37 10.46 6.03
CA LEU A 127 3.56 10.28 6.88
C LEU A 127 3.87 8.81 7.15
N ILE A 128 2.83 7.99 7.41
CA ILE A 128 3.03 6.55 7.61
C ILE A 128 3.53 5.88 6.33
N ALA A 129 2.95 6.23 5.18
CA ALA A 129 3.42 5.74 3.89
C ALA A 129 4.88 6.14 3.64
N SER A 130 5.21 7.42 3.82
CA SER A 130 6.58 7.94 3.63
C SER A 130 7.59 7.28 4.58
N GLY A 131 7.27 7.18 5.87
CA GLY A 131 8.15 6.57 6.86
C GLY A 131 8.38 5.08 6.60
N SER A 132 7.34 4.35 6.19
CA SER A 132 7.45 2.92 5.87
C SER A 132 8.31 2.68 4.62
N SER A 133 8.10 3.47 3.56
CA SER A 133 8.92 3.39 2.35
C SER A 133 10.36 3.85 2.59
N ALA A 134 10.60 4.82 3.47
CA ALA A 134 11.95 5.25 3.87
C ALA A 134 12.67 4.12 4.62
N MET A 135 11.98 3.46 5.55
CA MET A 135 12.51 2.29 6.27
C MET A 135 12.86 1.16 5.29
N ALA A 136 12.00 0.87 4.31
CA ALA A 136 12.29 -0.11 3.26
C ALA A 136 13.52 0.28 2.44
N SER A 137 13.63 1.55 2.04
CA SER A 137 14.76 2.07 1.28
C SER A 137 16.09 1.87 2.01
N ILE A 138 16.14 2.25 3.30
CA ILE A 138 17.33 2.08 4.14
C ILE A 138 17.68 0.59 4.25
N ALA A 139 16.69 -0.28 4.49
CA ALA A 139 16.93 -1.71 4.64
C ALA A 139 17.46 -2.37 3.35
N PHE A 140 16.95 -1.96 2.18
CA PHE A 140 17.47 -2.42 0.90
C PHE A 140 18.86 -1.86 0.60
N LEU A 141 19.12 -0.60 0.93
CA LEU A 141 20.44 0.01 0.76
C LEU A 141 21.49 -0.70 1.59
N VAL A 142 21.19 -1.01 2.86
CA VAL A 142 22.09 -1.78 3.72
C VAL A 142 22.33 -3.18 3.15
N GLN A 143 21.30 -3.87 2.66
CA GLN A 143 21.47 -5.17 1.99
C GLN A 143 22.37 -5.10 0.74
N ALA A 144 22.32 -4.01 -0.02
CA ALA A 144 23.20 -3.80 -1.17
C ALA A 144 24.68 -3.63 -0.76
N CYS A 145 24.93 -3.02 0.41
CA CYS A 145 26.27 -2.80 0.94
C CYS A 145 26.84 -4.00 1.71
N LEU A 146 25.99 -4.91 2.20
CA LEU A 146 26.42 -6.05 3.01
C LEU A 146 27.24 -7.08 2.20
N PRO A 147 28.28 -7.68 2.82
CA PRO A 147 29.00 -8.82 2.24
C PRO A 147 28.04 -9.97 1.89
N ALA A 148 28.40 -10.76 0.88
CA ALA A 148 27.63 -11.91 0.43
C ALA A 148 27.36 -12.93 1.56
N HIS A 149 28.33 -13.13 2.45
CA HIS A 149 28.29 -14.13 3.52
C HIS A 149 27.68 -13.63 4.84
N ALA A 150 27.22 -12.37 4.89
CA ALA A 150 26.60 -11.79 6.08
C ALA A 150 25.12 -12.25 6.21
N TYR A 151 24.88 -13.55 6.23
CA TYR A 151 23.54 -14.15 6.11
C TYR A 151 22.57 -13.70 7.21
N THR A 152 23.01 -13.66 8.47
CA THR A 152 22.19 -13.20 9.60
C THR A 152 21.76 -11.74 9.43
N ALA A 153 22.70 -10.86 9.04
CA ALA A 153 22.40 -9.45 8.81
C ALA A 153 21.42 -9.29 7.63
N ARG A 154 21.65 -10.00 6.52
CA ARG A 154 20.76 -10.01 5.35
C ARG A 154 19.35 -10.46 5.72
N TYR A 155 19.21 -11.45 6.61
CA TYR A 155 17.91 -11.91 7.08
C TYR A 155 17.19 -10.87 7.95
N ILE A 156 17.89 -10.21 8.88
CA ILE A 156 17.31 -9.14 9.70
C ILE A 156 16.82 -8.00 8.80
N PHE A 157 17.64 -7.55 7.86
CA PHE A 157 17.25 -6.49 6.94
C PHE A 157 16.17 -6.93 5.94
N LEU A 158 16.05 -8.22 5.63
CA LEU A 158 14.92 -8.76 4.89
C LEU A 158 13.61 -8.54 5.67
N ILE A 159 13.58 -8.83 6.98
CA ILE A 159 12.40 -8.58 7.83
C ILE A 159 12.05 -7.08 7.84
N ILE A 160 13.04 -6.20 8.01
CA ILE A 160 12.82 -4.75 8.03
C ILE A 160 12.33 -4.24 6.66
N ALA A 161 12.93 -4.71 5.57
CA ALA A 161 12.52 -4.35 4.21
C ALA A 161 11.08 -4.80 3.92
N THR A 162 10.73 -6.05 4.24
CA THR A 162 9.36 -6.56 4.10
C THR A 162 8.39 -5.74 4.93
N THR A 163 8.74 -5.44 6.19
CA THR A 163 7.91 -4.61 7.05
C THR A 163 7.69 -3.21 6.47
N GLY A 164 8.72 -2.57 5.92
CA GLY A 164 8.61 -1.23 5.34
C GLY A 164 7.80 -1.20 4.04
N VAL A 165 8.02 -2.18 3.16
CA VAL A 165 7.30 -2.26 1.88
C VAL A 165 5.81 -2.51 2.10
N PHE A 166 5.45 -3.42 3.01
CA PHE A 166 4.04 -3.77 3.25
C PHE A 166 3.35 -2.85 4.26
N GLY A 167 4.08 -2.28 5.22
CA GLY A 167 3.52 -1.45 6.29
C GLY A 167 2.80 -0.19 5.83
N GLY A 168 3.35 0.48 4.81
CA GLY A 168 2.78 1.71 4.27
C GLY A 168 1.71 1.50 3.18
N LEU A 169 1.59 0.30 2.63
CA LEU A 169 0.71 0.01 1.49
C LEU A 169 -0.78 0.29 1.78
N PRO A 170 -1.36 -0.15 2.92
CA PRO A 170 -2.76 0.12 3.20
C PRO A 170 -3.05 1.61 3.32
N SER A 171 -2.18 2.35 4.01
CA SER A 171 -2.29 3.80 4.15
C SER A 171 -2.23 4.48 2.79
N LEU A 172 -1.30 4.10 1.92
CA LEU A 172 -1.13 4.68 0.58
C LEU A 172 -2.33 4.36 -0.33
N ASN A 173 -2.89 3.15 -0.24
CA ASN A 173 -4.08 2.77 -0.99
C ASN A 173 -5.34 3.50 -0.50
N ALA A 174 -5.53 3.63 0.82
CA ALA A 174 -6.67 4.36 1.37
C ALA A 174 -6.56 5.87 1.08
N TRP A 175 -5.34 6.41 1.09
CA TRP A 175 -5.11 7.85 0.93
C TRP A 175 -5.53 8.40 -0.43
N VAL A 176 -5.43 7.59 -1.49
CA VAL A 176 -5.87 8.02 -2.82
C VAL A 176 -7.39 8.13 -2.90
N GLY A 177 -8.13 7.19 -2.30
CA GLY A 177 -9.59 7.19 -2.27
C GLY A 177 -10.18 8.29 -1.39
N ASP A 178 -9.58 8.52 -0.22
CA ASP A 178 -9.98 9.56 0.73
C ASP A 178 -9.82 10.99 0.19
N ASN A 179 -8.98 11.17 -0.83
CA ASN A 179 -8.75 12.46 -1.46
C ASN A 179 -9.64 12.71 -2.66
N VAL A 180 -10.69 11.92 -2.88
CA VAL A 180 -11.65 12.10 -3.97
C VAL A 180 -13.05 12.27 -3.39
N GLN A 181 -13.85 13.16 -3.97
CA GLN A 181 -15.13 13.59 -3.38
C GLN A 181 -16.26 12.58 -3.57
N SER A 182 -16.32 11.89 -4.70
CA SER A 182 -17.38 10.91 -5.00
C SER A 182 -16.89 9.48 -4.77
N THR A 183 -17.73 8.62 -4.19
CA THR A 183 -17.46 7.18 -3.99
C THR A 183 -17.09 6.49 -5.30
N THR A 184 -17.76 6.83 -6.40
CA THR A 184 -17.52 6.22 -7.70
C THR A 184 -16.17 6.64 -8.28
N ALA A 185 -15.80 7.91 -8.09
CA ALA A 185 -14.49 8.42 -8.45
C ALA A 185 -13.38 7.85 -7.54
N SER A 186 -13.65 7.63 -6.24
CA SER A 186 -12.73 6.95 -5.32
C SER A 186 -12.46 5.50 -5.76
N SER A 187 -13.50 4.79 -6.20
CA SER A 187 -13.39 3.42 -6.74
C SER A 187 -12.55 3.39 -8.02
N LEU A 188 -12.82 4.30 -8.96
CA LEU A 188 -12.04 4.44 -10.19
C LEU A 188 -10.56 4.74 -9.89
N THR A 189 -10.30 5.68 -8.98
CA THR A 189 -8.94 6.10 -8.64
C THR A 189 -8.16 4.98 -7.97
N THR A 190 -8.82 4.21 -7.09
CA THR A 190 -8.22 3.02 -6.46
C THR A 190 -7.91 1.94 -7.49
N ALA A 191 -8.82 1.68 -8.44
CA ALA A 191 -8.58 0.72 -9.52
C ALA A 191 -7.40 1.13 -10.42
N LEU A 192 -7.31 2.42 -10.76
CA LEU A 192 -6.16 2.96 -11.50
C LEU A 192 -4.87 2.80 -10.70
N ASN A 193 -4.89 3.09 -9.40
CA ASN A 193 -3.72 2.94 -8.54
C ASN A 193 -3.17 1.50 -8.55
N ILE A 194 -4.08 0.51 -8.47
CA ILE A 194 -3.72 -0.91 -8.57
C ILE A 194 -3.21 -1.25 -9.97
N ALA A 195 -3.83 -0.74 -11.04
CA ALA A 195 -3.39 -0.98 -12.41
C ALA A 195 -1.97 -0.43 -12.67
N PHE A 196 -1.68 0.78 -12.19
CA PHE A 196 -0.35 1.39 -12.26
C PHE A 196 0.71 0.64 -11.43
N SER A 197 0.30 -0.18 -10.46
CA SER A 197 1.23 -1.05 -9.73
C SER A 197 1.86 -2.12 -10.62
N GLY A 198 1.17 -2.59 -11.67
CA GLY A 198 1.58 -3.71 -12.51
C GLY A 198 2.97 -3.53 -13.13
N PRO A 199 3.24 -2.42 -13.84
CA PRO A 199 4.56 -2.14 -14.38
C PRO A 199 5.68 -2.12 -13.33
N GLY A 200 5.41 -1.66 -12.11
CA GLY A 200 6.40 -1.67 -11.03
C GLY A 200 6.69 -3.09 -10.53
N GLN A 201 5.67 -3.95 -10.48
CA GLN A 201 5.86 -5.37 -10.16
C GLN A 201 6.73 -6.07 -11.21
N ILE A 202 6.55 -5.77 -12.50
CA ILE A 202 7.40 -6.29 -13.57
C ILE A 202 8.87 -5.97 -13.27
N ILE A 203 9.19 -4.71 -12.93
CA ILE A 203 10.56 -4.34 -12.54
C ILE A 203 11.06 -5.24 -11.39
N GLY A 204 10.26 -5.39 -10.33
CA GLY A 204 10.62 -6.20 -9.16
C GLY A 204 10.91 -7.68 -9.48
N VAL A 205 10.23 -8.26 -10.48
CA VAL A 205 10.48 -9.64 -10.93
C VAL A 205 11.85 -9.79 -11.61
N TRP A 206 12.26 -8.79 -12.39
CA TRP A 206 13.42 -8.92 -13.29
C TRP A 206 14.74 -8.34 -12.74
N ILE A 207 14.71 -7.56 -11.67
CA ILE A 207 15.91 -6.87 -11.15
C ILE A 207 16.88 -7.77 -10.38
N TYR A 208 16.44 -8.95 -9.91
CA TYR A 208 17.32 -9.93 -9.26
C TYR A 208 17.73 -11.01 -10.26
N ARG A 209 18.92 -10.85 -10.84
CA ARG A 209 19.43 -11.72 -11.88
C ARG A 209 20.36 -12.77 -11.31
N ALA A 210 20.36 -13.97 -11.87
CA ALA A 210 21.24 -15.06 -11.45
C ALA A 210 22.74 -14.68 -11.49
N GLN A 211 23.15 -13.85 -12.45
CA GLN A 211 24.52 -13.37 -12.58
C GLN A 211 24.99 -12.46 -11.42
N ASP A 212 24.07 -11.85 -10.68
CA ASP A 212 24.40 -10.96 -9.56
C ASP A 212 24.48 -11.73 -8.22
N ALA A 213 24.23 -13.04 -8.25
CA ALA A 213 24.34 -13.91 -7.10
C ALA A 213 25.79 -13.96 -6.57
N PRO A 214 25.99 -14.24 -5.27
CA PRO A 214 24.98 -14.37 -4.21
C PRO A 214 24.59 -13.02 -3.58
N SER A 215 25.24 -11.93 -3.99
CA SER A 215 25.11 -10.64 -3.29
C SER A 215 23.88 -9.83 -3.72
N TYR A 216 23.43 -9.99 -4.97
CA TYR A 216 22.29 -9.30 -5.59
C TYR A 216 22.29 -7.78 -5.40
N ARG A 217 23.48 -7.16 -5.41
CA ARG A 217 23.65 -5.72 -5.11
C ARG A 217 22.77 -4.83 -5.99
N LEU A 218 22.66 -5.14 -7.27
CA LEU A 218 21.84 -4.36 -8.20
C LEU A 218 20.35 -4.42 -7.84
N GLY A 219 19.81 -5.61 -7.59
CA GLY A 219 18.41 -5.77 -7.20
C GLY A 219 18.07 -5.02 -5.91
N HIS A 220 18.94 -5.11 -4.91
CA HIS A 220 18.80 -4.34 -3.68
C HIS A 220 18.92 -2.82 -3.91
N ALA A 221 19.87 -2.36 -4.73
CA ALA A 221 20.03 -0.93 -5.03
C ALA A 221 18.83 -0.35 -5.79
N VAL A 222 18.28 -1.09 -6.76
CA VAL A 222 17.09 -0.66 -7.51
C VAL A 222 15.88 -0.56 -6.59
N ASN A 223 15.65 -1.56 -5.73
CA ASN A 223 14.58 -1.47 -4.72
C ASN A 223 14.80 -0.33 -3.74
N ALA A 224 16.04 -0.09 -3.29
CA ALA A 224 16.35 1.04 -2.43
C ALA A 224 15.98 2.38 -3.09
N ALA A 225 16.32 2.56 -4.37
CA ALA A 225 16.00 3.76 -5.14
C ALA A 225 14.49 3.92 -5.38
N MET A 226 13.78 2.83 -5.69
CA MET A 226 12.33 2.84 -5.89
C MET A 226 11.59 3.15 -4.58
N SER A 227 11.95 2.50 -3.48
CA SER A 227 11.39 2.80 -2.15
C SER A 227 11.74 4.20 -1.67
N PHE A 228 12.94 4.72 -1.98
CA PHE A 228 13.30 6.11 -1.69
C PHE A 228 12.42 7.09 -2.47
N THR A 229 12.20 6.81 -3.76
CA THR A 229 11.32 7.61 -4.61
C THR A 229 9.90 7.62 -4.06
N ALA A 230 9.38 6.46 -3.64
CA ALA A 230 8.07 6.37 -2.98
C ALA A 230 8.04 7.20 -1.68
N ALA A 231 9.08 7.13 -0.84
CA ALA A 231 9.15 7.88 0.39
C ALA A 231 9.13 9.40 0.16
N VAL A 232 9.91 9.88 -0.80
CA VAL A 232 9.98 11.30 -1.17
C VAL A 232 8.67 11.78 -1.76
N LEU A 233 8.08 11.04 -2.70
CA LEU A 233 6.81 11.42 -3.32
C LEU A 233 5.66 11.44 -2.32
N ALA A 234 5.58 10.44 -1.43
CA ALA A 234 4.60 10.43 -0.33
C ALA A 234 4.79 11.63 0.61
N PHE A 235 6.04 11.99 0.94
CA PHE A 235 6.33 13.17 1.76
C PHE A 235 5.94 14.48 1.05
N VAL A 236 6.29 14.63 -0.22
CA VAL A 236 5.93 15.79 -1.04
C VAL A 236 4.41 15.94 -1.12
N LEU A 237 3.68 14.85 -1.35
CA LEU A 237 2.22 14.84 -1.32
C LEU A 237 1.67 15.25 0.05
N THR A 238 2.27 14.76 1.13
CA THR A 238 1.87 15.12 2.51
C THR A 238 2.01 16.63 2.72
N VAL A 239 3.15 17.22 2.34
CA VAL A 239 3.40 18.66 2.45
C VAL A 239 2.45 19.44 1.53
N TYR A 240 2.19 18.94 0.32
CA TYR A 240 1.26 19.56 -0.62
C TYR A 240 -0.16 19.63 -0.06
N TYR A 241 -0.70 18.53 0.47
CA TYR A 241 -2.03 18.51 1.09
C TYR A 241 -2.09 19.38 2.35
N ARG A 242 -1.05 19.40 3.18
CA ARG A 242 -0.97 20.33 4.33
C ARG A 242 -1.05 21.78 3.89
N ARG A 243 -0.31 22.17 2.85
CA ARG A 243 -0.34 23.54 2.31
C ARG A 243 -1.70 23.91 1.71
N LEU A 244 -2.36 22.96 1.03
CA LEU A 244 -3.73 23.17 0.55
C LEU A 244 -4.71 23.37 1.71
N ASN A 245 -4.62 22.54 2.74
CA ASN A 245 -5.47 22.64 3.92
C ASN A 245 -5.27 23.96 4.67
N GLN A 246 -4.03 24.47 4.76
CA GLN A 246 -3.75 25.78 5.34
C GLN A 246 -4.41 26.92 4.56
N LYS A 247 -4.41 26.84 3.21
CA LYS A 247 -5.09 27.84 2.37
C LYS A 247 -6.62 27.76 2.46
N MET A 248 -7.15 26.59 2.79
CA MET A 248 -8.58 26.34 2.99
C MET A 248 -9.03 26.57 4.45
N ALA A 249 -8.10 26.93 5.34
CA ALA A 249 -8.43 27.21 6.73
C ALA A 249 -9.37 28.43 6.80
N GLY A 250 -10.55 28.23 7.40
CA GLY A 250 -11.56 29.28 7.56
C GLY A 250 -12.59 29.38 6.42
N THR A 251 -12.51 28.56 5.36
CA THR A 251 -13.49 28.58 4.26
C THR A 251 -14.69 27.65 4.45
N GLY A 252 -14.71 26.85 5.52
CA GLY A 252 -15.76 25.86 5.79
C GLY A 252 -15.75 24.64 4.85
N GLN A 253 -14.78 24.55 3.94
CA GLN A 253 -14.64 23.41 3.01
C GLN A 253 -14.06 22.17 3.71
N THR A 254 -14.39 20.97 3.19
CA THR A 254 -13.81 19.71 3.69
C THR A 254 -12.31 19.64 3.38
N LEU A 255 -11.51 19.51 4.43
CA LEU A 255 -10.05 19.43 4.32
C LEU A 255 -9.60 18.10 3.70
N TRP A 256 -8.47 18.14 2.98
CA TRP A 256 -7.84 16.96 2.41
C TRP A 256 -7.22 16.08 3.48
N VAL A 257 -7.23 14.76 3.27
CA VAL A 257 -6.52 13.83 4.15
C VAL A 257 -5.02 13.93 3.85
N VAL A 258 -4.22 14.00 4.90
CA VAL A 258 -2.77 14.25 4.87
C VAL A 258 -1.97 12.96 5.07
#